data_AF-A0A1E7Z2P7-F1
#
_entry.id   AF-A0A1E7Z2P7-F1
#
_cell.length_a   1.000
_cell.length_b   1.000
_cell.length_c   1.000
_cell.angle_alpha   90.00
_cell.angle_beta   90.00
_cell.angle_gamma   90.00
#
_symmetry.space_group_name_H-M   'P 1'
#
loop_
_entity.id
_entity.type
_entity.pdbx_description
1 polymer ?
#
loop_
_entity_poly.entity_id
_entity_poly.type
_entity_poly.pdbx_seq_one_letter_code
_entity_poly.pdbx_strand_id
1 'polypeptide(L)'
;MEGNMDESRKAFESWIADMTNSDLHRGIMLDRRESGGYSHLATENKWEAWQASRAAIEIELPIPAYSRPDIQAATMHRVNLCKDSIRAAGIKVKE
;
A
#
# COMPACT_ATOMS: atom_id res chain seq x y z
N MET A 1 -5.74 -13.69 1.60
CA MET A 1 -5.40 -12.36 1.02
C MET A 1 -4.74 -11.50 2.09
N GLU A 2 -3.61 -11.95 2.66
CA GLU A 2 -2.86 -11.20 3.70
C GLU A 2 -1.60 -10.51 3.15
N GLY A 3 -1.16 -10.84 1.92
CA GLY A 3 0.07 -10.31 1.34
C GLY A 3 0.00 -8.86 0.80
N ASN A 4 -1.19 -8.34 0.49
CA ASN A 4 -1.29 -7.04 -0.21
C ASN A 4 -1.18 -5.83 0.74
N MET A 5 -1.64 -5.91 1.99
CA MET A 5 -1.53 -4.77 2.92
C MET A 5 -0.08 -4.53 3.41
N ASP A 6 0.79 -5.50 3.16
CA ASP A 6 2.18 -5.52 3.64
C ASP A 6 3.05 -4.47 2.92
N GLU A 7 2.85 -4.22 1.63
CA GLU A 7 3.66 -3.26 0.86
C GLU A 7 3.37 -1.79 1.25
N SER A 8 2.10 -1.43 1.42
CA SER A 8 1.73 -0.10 1.95
C SER A 8 2.29 0.14 3.34
N ARG A 9 2.28 -0.91 4.19
CA ARG A 9 2.84 -0.85 5.55
C ARG A 9 4.36 -0.72 5.52
N LYS A 10 5.07 -1.50 4.70
CA LYS A 10 6.53 -1.36 4.50
C LYS A 10 6.92 0.05 4.07
N ALA A 11 6.17 0.64 3.13
CA ALA A 11 6.41 2.01 2.68
C ALA A 11 6.23 3.04 3.81
N PHE A 12 5.21 2.87 4.66
CA PHE A 12 5.02 3.70 5.85
C PHE A 12 6.18 3.54 6.86
N GLU A 13 6.60 2.31 7.14
CA GLU A 13 7.67 2.04 8.11
C GLU A 13 9.02 2.58 7.65
N SER A 14 9.32 2.49 6.35
CA SER A 14 10.49 3.15 5.76
C SER A 14 10.44 4.66 5.98
N TRP A 15 9.29 5.30 5.76
CA TRP A 15 9.12 6.74 5.99
C TRP A 15 9.32 7.15 7.46
N ILE A 16 8.82 6.34 8.41
CA ILE A 16 9.07 6.55 9.84
C ILE A 16 10.55 6.41 10.19
N ALA A 17 11.23 5.41 9.61
CA ALA A 17 12.65 5.17 9.83
C ALA A 17 13.52 6.34 9.33
N ASP A 18 13.12 6.95 8.22
CA ASP A 18 13.80 8.12 7.63
C ASP A 18 13.56 9.42 8.43
N MET A 19 12.35 9.63 8.95
CA MET A 19 12.00 10.86 9.67
C MET A 19 12.74 11.01 11.02
N THR A 20 12.95 9.92 11.76
CA THR A 20 13.25 9.99 13.20
C THR A 20 14.74 10.06 13.56
N ASN A 21 15.65 9.88 12.59
CA ASN A 21 17.11 10.05 12.63
C ASN A 21 17.86 9.57 13.91
N SER A 22 17.25 8.74 14.76
CA SER A 22 17.87 8.16 15.96
C SER A 22 17.44 6.71 16.14
N ASP A 23 18.41 5.81 16.12
CA ASP A 23 18.19 4.36 16.19
C ASP A 23 17.49 3.90 17.47
N LEU A 24 17.62 4.65 18.56
CA LEU A 24 16.95 4.36 19.84
C LEU A 24 15.43 4.54 19.77
N HIS A 25 14.94 5.51 18.98
CA HIS A 25 13.51 5.72 18.76
C HIS A 25 12.95 4.81 17.66
N ARG A 26 13.78 4.31 16.73
CA ARG A 26 13.33 3.50 15.60
C ARG A 26 12.66 2.19 16.02
N GLY A 27 13.27 1.44 16.94
CA GLY A 27 12.69 0.19 17.45
C GLY A 27 11.37 0.42 18.18
N ILE A 28 11.39 1.33 19.16
CA ILE A 28 10.22 1.65 20.01
C ILE A 28 9.04 2.20 19.18
N MET A 29 9.30 3.01 18.15
CA MET A 29 8.26 3.60 17.31
C MET A 29 7.56 2.57 16.41
N LEU A 30 8.26 1.51 16.02
CA LEU A 30 7.76 0.48 15.11
C LEU A 30 7.30 -0.79 15.83
N ASP A 31 7.47 -0.88 17.15
CA ASP A 31 6.95 -1.96 17.97
C ASP A 31 5.43 -2.10 17.77
N ARG A 32 4.99 -3.35 17.60
CA ARG A 32 3.60 -3.68 17.32
C ARG A 32 2.98 -4.43 18.50
N ARG A 33 1.69 -4.16 18.71
CA ARG A 33 0.83 -4.93 19.60
C ARG A 33 0.47 -6.26 18.92
N GLU A 34 0.03 -7.24 19.70
CA GLU A 34 -0.48 -8.51 19.15
C GLU A 34 -1.64 -8.31 18.16
N SER A 35 -2.41 -7.23 18.32
CA SER A 35 -3.47 -6.83 17.39
C SER A 35 -2.97 -6.37 16.01
N GLY A 36 -1.65 -6.19 15.83
CA GLY A 36 -1.03 -5.78 14.57
C GLY A 36 -0.97 -4.27 14.33
N GLY A 37 -1.45 -3.45 15.27
CA GLY A 37 -1.27 -1.99 15.29
C GLY A 37 -0.01 -1.58 16.06
N TYR A 38 0.42 -0.32 15.92
CA TYR A 38 1.64 0.19 16.56
C TYR A 38 1.43 0.50 18.04
N SER A 39 2.35 0.04 18.88
CA SER A 39 2.31 0.28 20.34
C SER A 39 2.43 1.76 20.67
N HIS A 40 3.24 2.50 19.91
CA HIS A 40 3.43 3.93 20.10
C HIS A 40 2.28 4.73 19.47
N LEU A 41 1.53 5.48 20.31
CA LEU A 41 0.32 6.20 19.89
C LEU A 41 0.57 7.18 18.74
N ALA A 42 1.69 7.89 18.73
CA ALA A 42 1.99 8.83 17.65
C ALA A 42 2.26 8.10 16.31
N THR A 43 2.81 6.87 16.36
CA THR A 43 2.99 6.06 15.15
C THR A 43 1.66 5.53 14.66
N GLU A 44 0.81 5.06 15.58
CA GLU A 44 -0.54 4.58 15.24
C GLU A 44 -1.37 5.67 14.57
N ASN A 45 -1.41 6.88 15.15
CA ASN A 45 -2.14 8.00 14.55
C ASN A 45 -1.59 8.39 13.16
N LYS A 46 -0.26 8.31 12.96
CA LYS A 46 0.34 8.53 11.65
C LYS A 46 -0.01 7.42 10.66
N TRP A 47 -0.10 6.18 11.12
CA TRP A 47 -0.51 5.04 10.31
C TRP A 47 -1.97 5.16 9.87
N GLU A 48 -2.86 5.53 10.77
CA GLU A 48 -4.28 5.80 10.44
C GLU A 48 -4.40 6.93 9.40
N ALA A 49 -3.67 8.04 9.59
CA ALA A 49 -3.64 9.13 8.63
C ALA A 49 -3.06 8.70 7.27
N TRP A 50 -2.02 7.86 7.26
CA TRP A 50 -1.42 7.29 6.05
C TRP A 50 -2.42 6.44 5.28
N GLN A 51 -3.12 5.52 5.96
CA GLN A 51 -4.17 4.70 5.37
C GLN A 51 -5.29 5.56 4.79
N ALA A 52 -5.78 6.55 5.55
CA ALA A 52 -6.82 7.47 5.10
C ALA A 52 -6.41 8.27 3.86
N SER A 53 -5.17 8.79 3.82
CA SER A 53 -4.67 9.56 2.69
C SER A 53 -4.62 8.75 1.39
N ARG A 54 -4.27 7.46 1.47
CA ARG A 54 -4.18 6.58 0.31
C ARG A 54 -5.53 6.06 -0.14
N ALA A 55 -6.43 5.77 0.80
CA ALA A 55 -7.81 5.39 0.50
C ALA A 55 -8.59 6.52 -0.19
N ALA A 56 -8.20 7.79 0.03
CA ALA A 56 -8.79 8.94 -0.66
C ALA A 56 -8.37 9.07 -2.14
N ILE A 57 -7.29 8.39 -2.56
CA ILE A 57 -6.83 8.37 -3.95
C ILE A 57 -7.57 7.24 -4.68
N GLU A 58 -8.25 7.59 -5.78
CA GLU A 58 -8.90 6.63 -6.67
C GLU A 58 -8.33 6.74 -8.08
N ILE A 59 -7.77 5.63 -8.58
CA ILE A 59 -7.13 5.55 -9.90
C ILE A 59 -8.02 4.78 -10.86
N GLU A 60 -8.19 5.33 -12.07
CA GLU A 60 -8.78 4.61 -13.20
C GLU A 60 -7.68 4.01 -14.06
N LEU A 61 -7.77 2.70 -14.33
CA LEU A 61 -6.86 2.02 -15.24
C LEU A 61 -7.49 1.91 -16.63
N PRO A 62 -6.69 2.03 -17.71
CA PRO A 62 -7.19 1.91 -19.07
C PRO A 62 -7.69 0.49 -19.33
N ILE A 63 -8.83 0.37 -20.02
CA ILE A 63 -9.36 -0.91 -20.51
C ILE A 63 -8.77 -1.15 -21.90
N PRO A 64 -7.92 -2.19 -22.08
CA PRO A 64 -7.40 -2.54 -23.39
C PRO A 64 -8.53 -2.89 -24.36
N ALA A 65 -8.39 -2.50 -25.63
CA ALA A 65 -9.36 -2.80 -26.69
C ALA A 65 -8.64 -3.22 -27.98
N TYR A 66 -8.04 -4.40 -27.95
CA TYR A 66 -7.39 -5.00 -29.11
C TYR A 66 -8.33 -5.96 -29.84
N SER A 67 -8.30 -5.93 -31.18
CA SER A 67 -9.08 -6.83 -32.04
C SER A 67 -8.58 -8.28 -32.00
N ARG A 68 -7.30 -8.48 -31.66
CA ARG A 68 -6.69 -9.80 -31.51
C ARG A 68 -6.92 -10.36 -30.09
N PRO A 69 -7.60 -11.51 -29.92
CA PRO A 69 -7.93 -12.05 -28.61
C PRO A 69 -6.72 -12.36 -27.73
N ASP A 70 -5.63 -12.84 -28.33
CA ASP A 70 -4.41 -13.19 -27.61
C ASP A 70 -3.68 -11.95 -27.05
N ILE A 71 -3.62 -10.87 -27.83
CA ILE A 71 -3.06 -9.58 -27.41
C ILE A 71 -3.96 -8.94 -26.34
N GLN A 72 -5.29 -9.02 -26.51
CA GLN A 72 -6.26 -8.54 -25.55
C GLN A 72 -6.08 -9.23 -24.19
N ALA A 73 -6.03 -10.57 -24.17
CA ALA A 73 -5.86 -11.35 -22.96
C ALA A 73 -4.52 -11.05 -22.26
N ALA A 74 -3.42 -11.03 -23.01
CA ALA A 74 -2.10 -10.72 -22.47
C ALA A 74 -2.03 -9.29 -21.88
N THR A 75 -2.65 -8.32 -22.53
CA THR A 75 -2.67 -6.95 -22.01
C THR A 75 -3.57 -6.82 -20.79
N MET A 76 -4.75 -7.43 -20.79
CA MET A 76 -5.65 -7.43 -19.64
C MET A 76 -4.97 -8.06 -18.41
N HIS A 77 -4.22 -9.15 -18.60
CA HIS A 77 -3.44 -9.76 -17.53
C HIS A 77 -2.45 -8.76 -16.90
N ARG A 78 -1.72 -8.00 -17.74
CA ARG A 78 -0.78 -6.96 -17.25
C ARG A 78 -1.48 -5.83 -16.52
N VAL A 79 -2.65 -5.39 -17.01
CA VAL A 79 -3.47 -4.37 -16.33
C VAL A 79 -3.91 -4.87 -14.95
N ASN A 80 -4.32 -6.14 -14.84
CA ASN A 80 -4.69 -6.75 -13.55
C ASN A 80 -3.50 -6.82 -12.59
N LEU A 81 -2.30 -7.17 -13.06
CA LEU A 81 -1.09 -7.12 -12.22
C LEU A 81 -0.83 -5.70 -11.70
N CYS A 82 -0.98 -4.67 -12.54
CA CYS A 82 -0.89 -3.28 -12.09
C CYS A 82 -1.97 -2.94 -11.05
N LYS A 83 -3.22 -3.39 -11.26
CA LYS A 83 -4.33 -3.21 -10.31
C LYS A 83 -3.98 -3.78 -8.94
N ASP A 84 -3.40 -4.98 -8.91
CA ASP A 84 -2.99 -5.65 -7.68
C ASP A 84 -1.83 -4.92 -6.98
N SER A 85 -0.81 -4.46 -7.72
CA SER A 85 0.29 -3.67 -7.17
C SER A 85 -0.18 -2.33 -6.59
N ILE A 86 -1.10 -1.64 -7.26
CA ILE A 86 -1.66 -0.36 -6.77
C ILE A 86 -2.47 -0.58 -5.50
N ARG A 87 -3.30 -1.63 -5.47
CA ARG A 87 -4.05 -2.03 -4.27
C ARG A 87 -3.12 -2.42 -3.12
N ALA A 88 -2.01 -3.09 -3.41
CA ALA A 88 -1.01 -3.45 -2.40
C ALA A 88 -0.30 -2.21 -1.80
N ALA A 89 -0.14 -1.16 -2.60
CA ALA A 89 0.32 0.15 -2.14
C ALA A 89 -0.75 0.93 -1.33
N GLY A 90 -1.90 0.31 -1.03
CA GLY A 90 -3.00 0.88 -0.24
C GLY A 90 -3.87 1.89 -0.99
N ILE A 91 -3.75 1.95 -2.32
CA ILE A 91 -4.47 2.91 -3.17
C ILE A 91 -5.69 2.23 -3.79
N LYS A 92 -6.80 2.96 -3.88
CA LYS A 92 -8.03 2.45 -4.50
C LYS A 92 -7.90 2.48 -6.03
N VAL A 93 -8.32 1.39 -6.67
CA VAL A 93 -8.51 1.34 -8.13
C VAL A 93 -9.99 1.23 -8.40
N LYS A 94 -10.51 2.09 -9.28
CA LYS A 94 -11.91 2.04 -9.72
C LYS A 94 -12.21 0.70 -10.38
N GLU A 95 -13.41 0.17 -10.15
CA GLU A 95 -13.86 -1.07 -10.79
C GLU A 95 -14.19 -0.87 -12.28
#